data_AF-G1UYT2-F1
#
_entry.id   AF-G1UYT2-F1
#
_cell.length_a   1.000
_cell.length_b   1.000
_cell.length_c   1.000
_cell.angle_alpha   90.00
_cell.angle_beta   90.00
_cell.angle_gamma   90.00
#
_symmetry.space_group_name_H-M   'P 1'
#
loop_
_entity.id
_entity.type
_entity.pdbx_description
1 polymer ?
#
loop_
_entity_poly.entity_id
_entity_poly.type
_entity_poly.pdbx_seq_one_letter_code
_entity_poly.pdbx_strand_id
1 'polypeptide(L)'
;MTSVDLSALPSVAFAPQSAGETETAIITAYEAIAKATLQPGDPVRLFLESLAYILSVQNGLIDLAGKQNLLAYARGGHLDHLGAPMGVIRIKPQPARTTVRFGVDEALDFAVPIPAGTRVTTQSGGVMFATLSDAVLAAGELFVETSAKATEAGASGNGLLPGQICRLVDPLPYITLVSNVATTLSGCDEEGDERFRDRIRMAPESFSVAGPNGAYEARVKAVSADISAVSVTSPTPGIVDIRFVMTDGELPDAAMIEEVENALTPKDVRPLTDKVLVGSPETVEYALAGKWFLSSSDSTLLASITKAVDAAVEGYRLWQRSKPGRDINPDELVARMRNAGAKRVELETPVFKRLTETQIARETSVAMTFGGVEDE
;
A
#
# COMPACT_ATOMS: atom_id res chain seq x y z
N MET A 1 11.97 1.08 -1.97
CA MET A 1 12.88 1.22 -0.81
C MET A 1 12.46 0.20 0.22
N THR A 2 13.40 -0.52 0.84
CA THR A 2 13.10 -1.47 1.92
C THR A 2 12.86 -0.69 3.21
N SER A 3 11.66 -0.81 3.77
CA SER A 3 11.28 -0.12 5.00
C SER A 3 12.05 -0.68 6.19
N VAL A 4 12.68 0.17 7.00
CA VAL A 4 13.41 -0.24 8.22
C VAL A 4 12.43 -0.72 9.30
N ASP A 5 12.74 -1.85 9.94
CA ASP A 5 12.00 -2.37 11.10
C ASP A 5 12.41 -1.58 12.36
N LEU A 6 11.48 -0.79 12.89
CA LEU A 6 11.72 0.06 14.06
C LEU A 6 11.93 -0.76 15.34
N SER A 7 11.38 -1.98 15.42
CA SER A 7 11.52 -2.87 16.58
C SER A 7 12.90 -3.53 16.65
N ALA A 8 13.58 -3.65 15.50
CA ALA A 8 14.92 -4.22 15.37
C ALA A 8 16.04 -3.20 15.58
N LEU A 9 15.72 -1.92 15.83
CA LEU A 9 16.73 -0.91 16.10
C LEU A 9 17.42 -1.18 17.45
N PRO A 10 18.74 -0.97 17.55
CA PRO A 10 19.46 -1.10 18.83
C PRO A 10 18.87 -0.12 19.84
N SER A 11 18.81 -0.55 21.11
CA SER A 11 18.34 0.33 22.18
C SER A 11 19.27 1.53 22.35
N VAL A 12 18.66 2.69 22.54
CA VAL A 12 19.37 3.94 22.85
C VAL A 12 19.10 4.37 24.28
N ALA A 13 20.10 4.99 24.90
CA ALA A 13 19.99 5.59 26.22
C ALA A 13 20.46 7.06 26.15
N PHE A 14 19.74 7.94 26.84
CA PHE A 14 20.03 9.38 26.87
C PHE A 14 20.61 9.85 28.21
N ALA A 15 20.61 8.98 29.23
CA ALA A 15 21.22 9.20 30.52
C ALA A 15 21.68 7.86 31.15
N PRO A 16 22.59 7.88 32.14
CA PRO A 16 23.00 6.69 32.87
C PRO A 16 21.80 5.97 33.49
N GLN A 17 21.66 4.66 33.25
CA GLN A 17 20.52 3.87 33.72
C GLN A 17 20.82 3.08 35.01
N SER A 18 22.10 2.92 35.35
CA SER A 18 22.51 2.18 36.53
C SER A 18 22.62 3.13 37.73
N ALA A 19 21.76 2.91 38.73
CA ALA A 19 21.81 3.64 39.99
C ALA A 19 23.14 3.40 40.73
N GLY A 20 23.64 2.16 40.73
CA GLY A 20 24.91 1.82 41.37
C GLY A 20 26.13 2.44 40.70
N GLU A 21 26.13 2.56 39.37
CA GLU A 21 27.19 3.28 38.66
C GLU A 21 27.12 4.79 38.94
N THR A 22 25.91 5.35 39.01
CA THR A 22 25.69 6.77 39.35
C THR A 22 26.17 7.08 40.76
N GLU A 23 25.84 6.23 41.73
CA GLU A 23 26.32 6.32 43.11
C GLU A 23 27.84 6.22 43.19
N THR A 24 28.41 5.19 42.56
CA THR A 24 29.87 4.99 42.52
C THR A 24 30.56 6.20 41.91
N ALA A 25 30.03 6.77 40.82
CA ALA A 25 30.59 7.94 40.17
C ALA A 25 30.56 9.18 41.08
N ILE A 26 29.46 9.42 41.80
CA ILE A 26 29.33 10.56 42.72
C ILE A 26 30.31 10.43 43.90
N ILE A 27 30.37 9.25 44.53
CA ILE A 27 31.27 9.00 45.66
C ILE A 27 32.72 9.14 45.21
N THR A 28 33.09 8.49 44.10
CA THR A 28 34.45 8.55 43.55
C THR A 28 34.85 9.99 43.21
N ALA A 29 33.95 10.78 42.62
CA ALA A 29 34.20 12.19 42.32
C ALA A 29 34.44 13.02 43.59
N TYR A 30 33.64 12.81 44.63
CA TYR A 30 33.83 13.50 45.91
C TYR A 30 35.15 13.13 46.57
N GLU A 31 35.47 11.83 46.69
CA GLU A 31 36.71 11.35 47.30
C GLU A 31 37.95 11.91 46.61
N ALA A 32 37.92 12.02 45.28
CA ALA A 32 38.99 12.61 44.49
C ALA A 32 39.21 14.11 44.80
N ILE A 33 38.13 14.88 44.96
CA ILE A 33 38.18 16.32 45.25
C ILE A 33 38.59 16.57 46.71
N ALA A 34 37.95 15.86 47.64
CA ALA A 34 38.18 16.00 49.08
C ALA A 34 39.49 15.35 49.55
N LYS A 35 40.11 14.50 48.70
CA LYS A 35 41.31 13.69 49.01
C LYS A 35 41.11 12.86 50.28
N ALA A 36 39.91 12.34 50.47
CA ALA A 36 39.50 11.57 51.64
C ALA A 36 38.66 10.36 51.20
N THR A 37 38.75 9.25 51.94
CA THR A 37 37.98 8.03 51.67
C THR A 37 36.77 7.96 52.60
N LEU A 38 35.59 7.73 52.05
CA LEU A 38 34.32 7.70 52.75
C LEU A 38 33.91 6.27 53.14
N GLN A 39 33.80 6.03 54.44
CA GLN A 39 33.34 4.74 54.96
C GLN A 39 31.80 4.59 54.85
N PRO A 40 31.25 3.38 54.81
CA PRO A 40 29.80 3.14 54.67
C PRO A 40 28.91 3.87 55.70
N GLY A 41 29.42 4.12 56.91
CA GLY A 41 28.69 4.82 57.97
C GLY A 41 28.93 6.33 58.05
N ASP A 42 29.71 6.90 57.13
CA ASP A 42 30.05 8.33 57.14
C ASP A 42 28.80 9.18 56.81
N PRO A 43 28.42 10.18 57.63
CA PRO A 43 27.31 11.07 57.33
C PRO A 43 27.39 11.73 55.94
N VAL A 44 28.60 12.04 55.45
CA VAL A 44 28.80 12.62 54.12
C VAL A 44 28.44 11.61 53.04
N ARG A 45 28.80 10.34 53.22
CA ARG A 45 28.47 9.27 52.28
C ARG A 45 26.96 9.06 52.20
N LEU A 46 26.29 8.95 53.35
CA LEU A 46 24.83 8.80 53.41
C LEU A 46 24.11 9.96 52.71
N PHE A 47 24.63 11.19 52.83
CA PHE A 47 24.13 12.33 52.08
C PHE A 47 24.35 12.20 50.57
N LEU A 48 25.55 11.79 50.13
CA LEU A 48 25.83 11.54 48.71
C LEU A 48 24.99 10.41 48.12
N GLU A 49 24.69 9.36 48.88
CA GLU A 49 23.78 8.28 48.48
C GLU A 49 22.35 8.82 48.25
N SER A 50 21.87 9.75 49.11
CA SER A 50 20.57 10.41 48.88
C SER A 50 20.55 11.25 47.60
N LEU A 51 21.67 11.93 47.27
CA LEU A 51 21.81 12.66 46.01
C LEU A 51 21.89 11.72 44.81
N ALA A 52 22.61 10.60 44.94
CA ALA A 52 22.70 9.58 43.90
C ALA A 52 21.34 8.98 43.57
N TYR A 53 20.50 8.74 44.58
CA TYR A 53 19.13 8.31 44.38
C TYR A 53 18.32 9.35 43.57
N ILE A 54 18.34 10.62 43.97
CA ILE A 54 17.62 11.69 43.26
C ILE A 54 18.10 11.81 41.82
N LEU A 55 19.42 11.79 41.60
CA LEU A 55 20.01 11.88 40.27
C LEU A 55 19.66 10.65 39.41
N SER A 56 19.60 9.46 40.00
CA SER A 56 19.18 8.24 39.29
C SER A 56 17.73 8.32 38.82
N VAL A 57 16.82 8.84 39.67
CA VAL A 57 15.44 9.10 39.27
C VAL A 57 15.38 10.13 38.15
N GLN A 58 16.16 11.21 38.26
CA GLN A 58 16.23 12.25 37.24
C GLN A 58 16.77 11.71 35.90
N ASN A 59 17.81 10.86 35.93
CA ASN A 59 18.34 10.19 34.75
C ASN A 59 17.29 9.30 34.08
N GLY A 60 16.47 8.59 34.86
CA GLY A 60 15.33 7.83 34.35
C GLY A 60 14.32 8.72 33.62
N LEU A 61 14.00 9.89 34.16
CA LEU A 61 13.11 10.86 33.52
C LEU A 61 13.72 11.46 32.24
N ILE A 62 15.01 11.77 32.24
CA ILE A 62 15.73 12.27 31.07
C ILE A 62 15.74 11.22 29.96
N ASP A 63 16.01 9.96 30.30
CA ASP A 63 16.01 8.86 29.34
C ASP A 63 14.63 8.61 28.73
N LEU A 64 13.59 8.62 29.58
CA LEU A 64 12.22 8.53 29.11
C LEU A 64 11.88 9.70 28.17
N ALA A 65 12.20 10.94 28.54
CA ALA A 65 11.95 12.12 27.72
C ALA A 65 12.69 12.06 26.38
N GLY A 66 13.95 11.61 26.38
CA GLY A 66 14.73 11.39 25.17
C GLY A 66 14.09 10.35 24.25
N LYS A 67 13.67 9.21 24.81
CA LYS A 67 12.98 8.15 24.07
C LYS A 67 11.64 8.61 23.49
N GLN A 68 10.85 9.42 24.20
CA GLN A 68 9.58 9.94 23.69
C GLN A 68 9.72 10.82 22.42
N ASN A 69 10.92 11.32 22.12
CA ASN A 69 11.19 12.07 20.88
C ASN A 69 11.48 11.17 19.67
N LEU A 70 11.64 9.86 19.87
CA LEU A 70 11.93 8.91 18.81
C LEU A 70 10.69 8.11 18.46
N LEU A 71 10.38 8.02 17.15
CA LEU A 71 9.20 7.33 16.65
C LEU A 71 9.08 5.89 17.19
N ALA A 72 10.20 5.17 17.31
CA ALA A 72 10.24 3.79 17.80
C ALA A 72 9.75 3.61 19.25
N TYR A 73 9.88 4.63 20.10
CA TYR A 73 9.57 4.53 21.54
C TYR A 73 8.40 5.41 21.99
N ALA A 74 8.06 6.46 21.23
CA ALA A 74 7.04 7.42 21.59
C ALA A 74 5.66 6.77 21.80
N ARG A 75 4.90 7.26 22.79
CA ARG A 75 3.56 6.76 23.16
C ARG A 75 2.58 7.91 23.46
N GLY A 76 1.29 7.63 23.27
CA GLY A 76 0.21 8.60 23.52
C GLY A 76 0.46 9.95 22.84
N GLY A 77 0.26 11.05 23.57
CA GLY A 77 0.39 12.41 23.02
C GLY A 77 1.74 12.73 22.38
N HIS A 78 2.85 12.14 22.84
CA HIS A 78 4.16 12.34 22.21
C HIS A 78 4.19 11.75 20.79
N LEU A 79 3.59 10.57 20.61
CA LEU A 79 3.47 9.94 19.30
C LEU A 79 2.54 10.75 18.38
N ASP A 80 1.46 11.31 18.91
CA ASP A 80 0.55 12.21 18.18
C ASP A 80 1.29 13.45 17.65
N HIS A 81 2.15 14.05 18.47
CA HIS A 81 2.99 15.16 18.05
C HIS A 81 4.05 14.78 17.01
N LEU A 82 4.56 13.54 17.02
CA LEU A 82 5.46 13.05 15.97
C LEU A 82 4.73 12.76 14.65
N GLY A 83 3.44 12.39 14.70
CA GLY A 83 2.62 12.17 13.51
C GLY A 83 2.17 13.45 12.82
N ALA A 84 1.93 14.52 13.58
CA ALA A 84 1.40 15.78 13.05
C ALA A 84 2.24 16.41 11.92
N PRO A 85 3.59 16.49 11.99
CA PRO A 85 4.42 16.96 10.89
C PRO A 85 4.28 16.15 9.60
N MET A 86 3.94 14.86 9.71
CA MET A 86 3.71 13.96 8.57
C MET A 86 2.26 13.99 8.08
N GLY A 87 1.43 14.88 8.61
CA GLY A 87 0.01 14.96 8.27
C GLY A 87 -0.83 13.77 8.76
N VAL A 88 -0.29 12.94 9.65
CA VAL A 88 -0.98 11.76 10.17
C VAL A 88 -1.56 12.08 11.53
N ILE A 89 -2.87 11.96 11.66
CA ILE A 89 -3.59 12.03 12.93
C ILE A 89 -4.20 10.69 13.30
N ARG A 90 -4.36 10.47 14.60
CA ARG A 90 -4.95 9.28 15.18
C ARG A 90 -6.39 9.12 14.73
N ILE A 91 -6.76 7.91 14.33
CA ILE A 91 -8.16 7.62 13.98
C ILE A 91 -8.99 7.63 15.27
N LYS A 92 -9.99 8.52 15.28
CA LYS A 92 -10.98 8.62 16.35
C LYS A 92 -11.87 7.37 16.39
N PRO A 93 -12.42 7.01 17.56
CA PRO A 93 -13.35 5.90 17.67
C PRO A 93 -14.55 6.11 16.74
N GLN A 94 -15.05 5.02 16.16
CA GLN A 94 -16.19 5.03 15.25
C GLN A 94 -17.37 4.27 15.86
N PRO A 95 -18.60 4.73 15.67
CA PRO A 95 -19.78 4.04 16.16
C PRO A 95 -20.11 2.83 15.30
N ALA A 96 -20.61 1.77 15.96
CA ALA A 96 -21.17 0.62 15.27
C ALA A 96 -22.36 1.02 14.40
N ARG A 97 -22.56 0.32 13.29
CA ARG A 97 -23.62 0.58 12.31
C ARG A 97 -24.44 -0.68 12.07
N THR A 98 -25.71 -0.49 11.75
CA THR A 98 -26.62 -1.55 11.31
C THR A 98 -27.79 -0.96 10.52
N THR A 99 -28.57 -1.84 9.89
CA THR A 99 -29.85 -1.50 9.29
C THR A 99 -30.97 -1.85 10.27
N VAL A 100 -31.83 -0.87 10.55
CA VAL A 100 -32.98 -1.01 11.42
C VAL A 100 -34.24 -0.97 10.57
N ARG A 101 -35.12 -1.94 10.79
CA ARG A 101 -36.44 -2.05 10.21
C ARG A 101 -37.47 -1.54 11.20
N PHE A 102 -38.28 -0.60 10.74
CA PHE A 102 -39.45 -0.10 11.45
C PHE A 102 -40.68 -0.67 10.76
N GLY A 103 -41.68 -1.09 11.52
CA GLY A 103 -42.87 -1.73 10.99
C GLY A 103 -44.15 -1.35 11.72
N VAL A 104 -45.25 -1.63 11.05
CA VAL A 104 -46.62 -1.44 11.53
C VAL A 104 -47.36 -2.78 11.49
N ASP A 105 -48.35 -2.98 12.36
CA ASP A 105 -49.08 -4.24 12.43
C ASP A 105 -50.02 -4.43 11.22
N GLU A 106 -50.56 -3.33 10.68
CA GLU A 106 -51.46 -3.30 9.52
C GLU A 106 -51.02 -2.19 8.55
N ALA A 107 -51.21 -2.43 7.24
CA ALA A 107 -50.83 -1.48 6.20
C ALA A 107 -51.68 -0.20 6.28
N LEU A 108 -51.01 0.96 6.35
CA LEU A 108 -51.65 2.27 6.45
C LEU A 108 -51.90 2.86 5.06
N ASP A 109 -52.95 3.66 4.92
CA ASP A 109 -53.34 4.35 3.68
C ASP A 109 -52.60 5.68 3.44
N PHE A 110 -51.78 6.09 4.40
CA PHE A 110 -50.91 7.27 4.33
C PHE A 110 -49.46 6.92 4.67
N ALA A 111 -48.54 7.79 4.25
CA ALA A 111 -47.13 7.62 4.50
C ALA A 111 -46.75 8.08 5.93
N VAL A 112 -45.93 7.29 6.63
CA VAL A 112 -45.44 7.62 7.99
C VAL A 112 -43.97 8.02 7.92
N PRO A 113 -43.61 9.27 8.29
CA PRO A 113 -42.22 9.70 8.31
C PRO A 113 -41.50 9.21 9.57
N ILE A 114 -40.26 8.78 9.37
CA ILE A 114 -39.29 8.39 10.40
C ILE A 114 -38.13 9.37 10.30
N PRO A 115 -38.09 10.40 11.15
CA PRO A 115 -37.03 11.40 11.11
C PRO A 115 -35.65 10.79 11.37
N ALA A 116 -34.62 11.38 10.76
CA ALA A 116 -33.23 11.17 11.10
C ALA A 116 -33.01 11.49 12.59
N GLY A 117 -32.17 10.70 13.25
CA GLY A 117 -31.92 10.84 14.68
C GLY A 117 -32.91 10.09 15.59
N THR A 118 -33.92 9.41 15.05
CA THR A 118 -34.83 8.55 15.85
C THR A 118 -34.01 7.47 16.56
N ARG A 119 -34.12 7.40 17.89
CA ARG A 119 -33.33 6.46 18.71
C ARG A 119 -34.05 5.13 18.97
N VAL A 120 -33.29 4.06 18.85
CA VAL A 120 -33.67 2.67 19.11
C VAL A 120 -32.63 2.00 20.00
N THR A 121 -33.02 1.01 20.80
CA THR A 121 -32.13 0.35 21.77
C THR A 121 -32.41 -1.14 21.87
N THR A 122 -31.46 -1.87 22.47
CA THR A 122 -31.67 -3.27 22.87
C THR A 122 -32.72 -3.40 23.97
N GLN A 123 -33.25 -4.60 24.17
CA GLN A 123 -34.21 -4.90 25.23
C GLN A 123 -33.72 -4.48 26.63
N SER A 124 -32.42 -4.60 26.89
CA SER A 124 -31.78 -4.22 28.16
C SER A 124 -31.55 -2.71 28.33
N GLY A 125 -31.71 -1.91 27.27
CA GLY A 125 -31.42 -0.47 27.29
C GLY A 125 -29.93 -0.11 27.27
N GLY A 126 -29.05 -1.05 26.93
CA GLY A 126 -27.60 -0.88 27.02
C GLY A 126 -26.99 0.01 25.92
N VAL A 127 -27.17 -0.37 24.65
CA VAL A 127 -26.60 0.36 23.50
C VAL A 127 -27.72 0.97 22.67
N MET A 128 -27.64 2.29 22.46
CA MET A 128 -28.61 3.03 21.66
C MET A 128 -28.06 3.35 20.27
N PHE A 129 -28.92 3.23 19.26
CA PHE A 129 -28.65 3.57 17.88
C PHE A 129 -29.61 4.67 17.41
N ALA A 130 -29.14 5.56 16.56
CA ALA A 130 -29.93 6.63 15.95
C ALA A 130 -29.95 6.47 14.43
N THR A 131 -31.10 6.70 13.80
CA THR A 131 -31.25 6.68 12.33
C THR A 131 -30.37 7.76 11.68
N LEU A 132 -29.75 7.43 10.54
CA LEU A 132 -28.81 8.32 9.84
C LEU A 132 -29.50 9.29 8.89
N SER A 133 -30.63 8.89 8.32
CA SER A 133 -31.38 9.66 7.34
C SER A 133 -32.87 9.51 7.61
N ASP A 134 -33.63 10.50 7.13
CA ASP A 134 -35.08 10.41 7.10
C ASP A 134 -35.48 9.19 6.26
N ALA A 135 -36.43 8.41 6.77
CA ALA A 135 -37.04 7.30 6.06
C ALA A 135 -38.56 7.51 6.08
N VAL A 136 -39.24 7.03 5.04
CA VAL A 136 -40.69 7.15 4.95
C VAL A 136 -41.24 5.77 4.70
N LEU A 137 -42.10 5.31 5.62
CA LEU A 137 -42.93 4.15 5.38
C LEU A 137 -44.02 4.58 4.39
N ALA A 138 -43.98 4.07 3.16
CA ALA A 138 -44.96 4.41 2.14
C ALA A 138 -46.34 3.83 2.48
N ALA A 139 -47.39 4.47 1.98
CA ALA A 139 -48.75 3.93 2.09
C ALA A 139 -48.82 2.52 1.46
N GLY A 140 -49.41 1.57 2.16
CA GLY A 140 -49.51 0.17 1.74
C GLY A 140 -48.31 -0.73 2.11
N GLU A 141 -47.18 -0.17 2.55
CA GLU A 141 -46.01 -0.95 3.00
C GLU A 141 -46.11 -1.30 4.49
N LEU A 142 -45.64 -2.50 4.85
CA LEU A 142 -45.66 -2.98 6.24
C LEU A 142 -44.39 -2.63 7.03
N PHE A 143 -43.29 -2.38 6.32
CA PHE A 143 -42.02 -2.04 6.94
C PHE A 143 -41.16 -1.14 6.05
N VAL A 144 -40.25 -0.41 6.70
CA VAL A 144 -39.23 0.38 6.04
C VAL A 144 -37.90 0.15 6.76
N GLU A 145 -36.83 0.06 5.98
CA GLU A 145 -35.47 -0.11 6.48
C GLU A 145 -34.68 1.18 6.35
N THR A 146 -33.95 1.53 7.39
CA THR A 146 -33.05 2.68 7.39
C THR A 146 -31.77 2.36 8.14
N SER A 147 -30.68 3.02 7.73
CA SER A 147 -29.40 2.84 8.38
C SER A 147 -29.38 3.56 9.73
N ALA A 148 -28.81 2.92 10.74
CA ALA A 148 -28.62 3.50 12.06
C ALA A 148 -27.16 3.33 12.53
N LYS A 149 -26.71 4.26 13.35
CA LYS A 149 -25.40 4.20 14.02
C LYS A 149 -25.56 4.26 15.53
N ALA A 150 -24.64 3.65 16.26
CA ALA A 150 -24.57 3.78 17.71
C ALA A 150 -24.37 5.26 18.09
N THR A 151 -25.00 5.65 19.20
CA THR A 151 -24.87 6.99 19.77
C THR A 151 -23.50 7.21 20.41
N GLU A 152 -22.95 6.17 21.03
CA GLU A 152 -21.58 6.13 21.52
C GLU A 152 -20.66 5.49 20.47
N ALA A 153 -19.46 6.06 20.31
CA ALA A 153 -18.42 5.52 19.44
C ALA A 153 -17.60 4.45 20.18
N GLY A 154 -17.17 3.41 19.48
CA GLY A 154 -16.41 2.31 20.06
C GLY A 154 -16.86 0.94 19.58
N ALA A 155 -16.09 -0.09 19.94
CA ALA A 155 -16.37 -1.48 19.58
C ALA A 155 -17.52 -2.10 20.40
N SER A 156 -17.92 -1.47 21.50
CA SER A 156 -18.98 -1.95 22.42
C SER A 156 -20.34 -2.15 21.75
N GLY A 157 -20.62 -1.41 20.67
CA GLY A 157 -21.86 -1.52 19.91
C GLY A 157 -21.88 -2.65 18.87
N ASN A 158 -20.80 -3.41 18.68
CA ASN A 158 -20.72 -4.48 17.68
C ASN A 158 -21.32 -5.81 18.18
N GLY A 159 -21.60 -6.70 17.24
CA GLY A 159 -21.98 -8.09 17.52
C GLY A 159 -23.42 -8.28 17.98
N LEU A 160 -24.25 -7.22 17.95
CA LEU A 160 -25.67 -7.35 18.26
C LEU A 160 -26.37 -8.04 17.09
N LEU A 161 -26.88 -9.25 17.32
CA LEU A 161 -27.51 -10.08 16.31
C LEU A 161 -28.83 -9.47 15.80
N PRO A 162 -29.31 -9.86 14.61
CA PRO A 162 -30.62 -9.43 14.12
C PRO A 162 -31.73 -9.63 15.14
N GLY A 163 -32.60 -8.63 15.30
CA GLY A 163 -33.70 -8.61 16.26
C GLY A 163 -33.34 -8.21 17.70
N GLN A 164 -32.06 -8.03 18.04
CA GLN A 164 -31.67 -7.63 19.41
C GLN A 164 -31.92 -6.15 19.71
N ILE A 165 -31.93 -5.27 18.69
CA ILE A 165 -32.31 -3.86 18.80
C ILE A 165 -33.81 -3.75 18.53
N CYS A 166 -34.62 -3.87 19.59
CA CYS A 166 -36.07 -4.09 19.46
C CYS A 166 -36.96 -3.05 20.14
N ARG A 167 -36.39 -1.99 20.71
CA ARG A 167 -37.16 -0.99 21.47
C ARG A 167 -36.96 0.41 20.93
N LEU A 168 -38.05 1.14 20.72
CA LEU A 168 -38.05 2.58 20.43
C LEU A 168 -37.75 3.37 21.70
N VAL A 169 -36.77 4.26 21.63
CA VAL A 169 -36.49 5.25 22.69
C VAL A 169 -37.29 6.52 22.43
N ASP A 170 -37.35 6.94 21.17
CA ASP A 170 -38.19 8.06 20.72
C ASP A 170 -39.46 7.47 20.08
N PRO A 171 -40.64 7.57 20.73
CA PRO A 171 -41.88 7.01 20.18
C PRO A 171 -42.27 7.71 18.89
N LEU A 172 -42.51 6.92 17.84
CA LEU A 172 -43.06 7.40 16.58
C LEU A 172 -44.54 7.03 16.47
N PRO A 173 -45.42 7.92 15.99
CA PRO A 173 -46.80 7.58 15.72
C PRO A 173 -46.91 6.38 14.79
N TYR A 174 -47.85 5.48 15.07
CA TYR A 174 -48.22 4.31 14.25
C TYR A 174 -47.17 3.20 14.11
N ILE A 175 -45.88 3.45 14.35
CA ILE A 175 -44.84 2.41 14.34
C ILE A 175 -44.96 1.52 15.59
N THR A 176 -45.23 0.23 15.39
CA THR A 176 -45.43 -0.75 16.47
C THR A 176 -44.21 -1.65 16.66
N LEU A 177 -43.44 -1.89 15.59
CA LEU A 177 -42.28 -2.79 15.60
C LEU A 177 -41.00 -2.06 15.21
N VAL A 178 -39.92 -2.38 15.91
CA VAL A 178 -38.56 -2.03 15.47
C VAL A 178 -37.63 -3.21 15.66
N SER A 179 -36.74 -3.48 14.71
CA SER A 179 -35.75 -4.55 14.81
C SER A 179 -34.54 -4.25 13.92
N ASN A 180 -33.31 -4.59 14.34
CA ASN A 180 -32.19 -4.60 13.41
C ASN A 180 -32.24 -5.85 12.51
N VAL A 181 -31.96 -5.67 11.23
CA VAL A 181 -32.00 -6.74 10.22
C VAL A 181 -30.65 -7.44 10.08
N ALA A 182 -29.58 -6.73 10.38
CA ALA A 182 -28.20 -7.21 10.29
C ALA A 182 -27.47 -7.10 11.63
N THR A 183 -26.43 -7.93 11.80
CA THR A 183 -25.53 -7.82 12.95
C THR A 183 -24.84 -6.46 12.96
N THR A 184 -24.74 -5.82 14.13
CA THR A 184 -24.03 -4.54 14.23
C THR A 184 -22.53 -4.72 14.05
N LEU A 185 -21.93 -3.88 13.20
CA LEU A 185 -20.52 -3.98 12.81
C LEU A 185 -19.91 -2.58 12.67
N SER A 186 -18.59 -2.54 12.45
CA SER A 186 -17.82 -1.31 12.14
C SER A 186 -17.67 -0.29 13.28
N GLY A 187 -18.06 -0.66 14.51
CA GLY A 187 -17.63 0.08 15.70
C GLY A 187 -16.16 -0.19 15.98
N CYS A 188 -15.37 0.83 16.24
CA CYS A 188 -13.96 0.65 16.59
C CYS A 188 -13.55 1.67 17.64
N ASP A 189 -12.64 1.25 18.51
CA ASP A 189 -12.06 2.13 19.52
C ASP A 189 -11.00 3.04 18.88
N GLU A 190 -10.46 3.96 19.68
CA GLU A 190 -9.36 4.81 19.23
C GLU A 190 -8.12 3.98 18.88
N GLU A 191 -7.36 4.46 17.89
CA GLU A 191 -6.40 3.66 17.13
C GLU A 191 -5.30 2.87 17.87
N GLY A 192 -4.77 3.18 19.04
CA GLY A 192 -3.64 2.42 19.60
C GLY A 192 -2.27 2.77 18.98
N ASP A 193 -1.21 2.71 19.81
CA ASP A 193 0.08 3.35 19.46
C ASP A 193 0.84 2.60 18.38
N GLU A 194 0.85 1.27 18.38
CA GLU A 194 1.60 0.48 17.39
C GLU A 194 1.10 0.75 15.96
N ARG A 195 -0.21 0.64 15.75
CA ARG A 195 -0.82 0.87 14.44
C ARG A 195 -0.64 2.32 13.97
N PHE A 196 -0.76 3.27 14.89
CA PHE A 196 -0.57 4.68 14.57
C PHE A 196 0.89 4.98 14.21
N ARG A 197 1.86 4.42 14.93
CA ARG A 197 3.29 4.52 14.63
C ARG A 197 3.62 3.99 13.23
N ASP A 198 3.06 2.85 12.86
CA ASP A 198 3.26 2.29 11.52
C ASP A 198 2.75 3.22 10.42
N ARG A 199 1.59 3.86 10.62
CA ARG A 199 1.08 4.86 9.67
C ARG A 199 1.97 6.09 9.58
N ILE A 200 2.48 6.60 10.70
CA ILE A 200 3.44 7.72 10.70
C ILE A 200 4.71 7.33 9.93
N ARG A 201 5.22 6.12 10.15
CA ARG A 201 6.41 5.59 9.46
C ARG A 201 6.19 5.48 7.94
N MET A 202 4.99 5.10 7.50
CA MET A 202 4.63 4.95 6.08
C MET A 202 4.29 6.29 5.40
N ALA A 203 3.87 7.31 6.16
CA ALA A 203 3.45 8.59 5.59
C ALA A 203 4.46 9.25 4.62
N PRO A 204 5.78 9.21 4.84
CA PRO A 204 6.79 9.63 3.86
C PRO A 204 6.58 9.09 2.44
N GLU A 205 6.04 7.88 2.29
CA GLU A 205 5.77 7.27 0.97
C GLU A 205 4.66 7.99 0.19
N SER A 206 3.82 8.78 0.87
CA SER A 206 2.73 9.54 0.25
C SER A 206 3.13 10.92 -0.29
N PHE A 207 4.35 11.40 -0.04
CA PHE A 207 4.80 12.77 -0.36
C PHE A 207 5.38 12.96 -1.79
N SER A 208 5.12 12.08 -2.74
CA SER A 208 5.56 12.30 -4.14
C SER A 208 4.58 13.20 -4.91
N VAL A 209 4.86 14.52 -4.98
CA VAL A 209 3.97 15.56 -5.55
C VAL A 209 4.29 15.98 -7.00
N ALA A 210 5.46 15.64 -7.55
CA ALA A 210 5.90 16.14 -8.88
C ALA A 210 5.68 15.15 -10.04
N GLY A 211 4.96 14.04 -9.83
CA GLY A 211 4.74 13.05 -10.88
C GLY A 211 6.02 12.50 -11.52
N PRO A 212 7.00 11.96 -10.75
CA PRO A 212 8.16 11.30 -11.35
C PRO A 212 7.71 10.13 -12.25
N ASN A 213 8.53 9.72 -13.22
CA ASN A 213 8.18 8.64 -14.16
C ASN A 213 7.58 7.43 -13.45
N GLY A 214 8.19 6.96 -12.36
CA GLY A 214 7.70 5.83 -11.58
C GLY A 214 6.32 6.02 -10.94
N ALA A 215 5.89 7.26 -10.64
CA ALA A 215 4.56 7.53 -10.11
C ALA A 215 3.49 7.40 -11.21
N TYR A 216 3.77 7.91 -12.42
CA TYR A 216 2.88 7.70 -13.57
C TYR A 216 2.85 6.24 -14.01
N GLU A 217 4.00 5.56 -14.06
CA GLU A 217 4.07 4.13 -14.34
C GLU A 217 3.25 3.31 -13.33
N ALA A 218 3.37 3.60 -12.03
CA ALA A 218 2.60 2.92 -10.99
C ALA A 218 1.10 3.17 -11.13
N ARG A 219 0.69 4.41 -11.43
CA ARG A 219 -0.73 4.76 -11.63
C ARG A 219 -1.31 4.09 -12.87
N VAL A 220 -0.58 4.06 -13.98
CA VAL A 220 -1.01 3.36 -15.22
C VAL A 220 -1.16 1.86 -14.95
N LYS A 221 -0.17 1.22 -14.31
CA LYS A 221 -0.24 -0.21 -13.93
C LYS A 221 -1.35 -0.53 -12.93
N ALA A 222 -1.83 0.46 -12.17
CA ALA A 222 -2.94 0.28 -11.25
C ALA A 222 -4.31 0.25 -11.96
N VAL A 223 -4.40 0.66 -13.22
CA VAL A 223 -5.66 0.66 -14.00
C VAL A 223 -6.08 -0.76 -14.38
N SER A 224 -5.16 -1.58 -14.88
CA SER A 224 -5.43 -2.97 -15.24
C SER A 224 -4.22 -3.87 -15.01
N ALA A 225 -4.47 -5.07 -14.47
CA ALA A 225 -3.45 -6.10 -14.28
C ALA A 225 -2.88 -6.64 -15.59
N ASP A 226 -3.61 -6.46 -16.70
CA ASP A 226 -3.14 -6.85 -18.02
C ASP A 226 -2.11 -5.87 -18.59
N ILE A 227 -1.84 -4.73 -17.95
CA ILE A 227 -0.80 -3.80 -18.39
C ILE A 227 0.57 -4.30 -17.93
N SER A 228 1.39 -4.77 -18.86
CA SER A 228 2.67 -5.43 -18.54
C SER A 228 3.84 -4.45 -18.46
N ALA A 229 3.86 -3.43 -19.30
CA ALA A 229 4.90 -2.40 -19.29
C ALA A 229 4.36 -1.03 -19.69
N VAL A 230 4.98 0.01 -19.14
CA VAL A 230 4.63 1.41 -19.34
C VAL A 230 5.92 2.18 -19.59
N SER A 231 5.86 3.15 -20.48
CA SER A 231 6.89 4.12 -20.79
C SER A 231 6.31 5.51 -20.58
N VAL A 232 7.01 6.33 -19.81
CA VAL A 232 6.59 7.70 -19.48
C VAL A 232 7.69 8.64 -19.93
N THR A 233 7.35 9.55 -20.85
CA THR A 233 8.27 10.51 -21.44
C THR A 233 7.70 11.92 -21.38
N SER A 234 8.55 12.92 -21.55
CA SER A 234 8.13 14.33 -21.63
C SER A 234 8.74 14.98 -22.87
N PRO A 235 8.07 14.92 -24.03
CA PRO A 235 8.62 15.48 -25.28
C PRO A 235 8.77 17.00 -25.22
N THR A 236 7.91 17.68 -24.48
CA THR A 236 8.00 19.10 -24.16
C THR A 236 7.58 19.33 -22.70
N PRO A 237 8.17 20.33 -21.99
CA PRO A 237 7.80 20.63 -20.61
C PRO A 237 6.29 20.79 -20.42
N GLY A 238 5.76 20.14 -19.38
CA GLY A 238 4.32 20.16 -19.08
C GLY A 238 3.49 19.19 -19.93
N ILE A 239 4.10 18.36 -20.78
CA ILE A 239 3.42 17.21 -21.42
C ILE A 239 4.00 15.92 -20.85
N VAL A 240 3.11 15.04 -20.38
CA VAL A 240 3.43 13.69 -19.90
C VAL A 240 2.88 12.72 -20.94
N ASP A 241 3.75 12.13 -21.76
CA ASP A 241 3.38 11.17 -22.82
C ASP A 241 3.59 9.75 -22.33
N ILE A 242 2.51 8.98 -22.28
CA ILE A 242 2.42 7.66 -21.69
C ILE A 242 2.08 6.64 -22.77
N ARG A 243 2.97 5.66 -22.93
CA ARG A 243 2.82 4.54 -23.86
C ARG A 243 2.89 3.23 -23.10
N PHE A 244 1.93 2.34 -23.32
CA PHE A 244 1.86 1.09 -22.56
C PHE A 244 1.45 -0.09 -23.42
N VAL A 245 1.74 -1.28 -22.93
CA VAL A 245 1.49 -2.55 -23.60
C VAL A 245 0.84 -3.53 -22.63
N MET A 246 0.05 -4.44 -23.19
CA MET A 246 -0.69 -5.44 -22.46
C MET A 246 0.17 -6.70 -22.23
N THR A 247 -0.39 -7.69 -21.55
CA THR A 247 0.19 -9.03 -21.38
C THR A 247 0.61 -9.61 -22.74
N ASP A 248 1.70 -10.36 -22.73
CA ASP A 248 2.35 -10.90 -23.93
C ASP A 248 2.80 -9.85 -24.96
N GLY A 249 2.81 -8.56 -24.58
CA GLY A 249 3.20 -7.44 -25.44
C GLY A 249 2.13 -7.03 -26.44
N GLU A 250 0.85 -7.36 -26.17
CA GLU A 250 -0.25 -6.91 -27.01
C GLU A 250 -0.49 -5.40 -26.93
N LEU A 251 -1.00 -4.79 -28.02
CA LEU A 251 -1.28 -3.36 -28.03
C LEU A 251 -2.64 -3.11 -27.36
N PRO A 252 -2.78 -2.02 -26.57
CA PRO A 252 -4.06 -1.67 -25.98
C PRO A 252 -5.05 -1.23 -27.05
N ASP A 253 -6.32 -1.57 -26.85
CA ASP A 253 -7.41 -1.08 -27.69
C ASP A 253 -7.88 0.32 -27.24
N ALA A 254 -8.80 0.91 -28.00
CA ALA A 254 -9.28 2.26 -27.72
C ALA A 254 -9.98 2.39 -26.35
N ALA A 255 -10.69 1.34 -25.92
CA ALA A 255 -11.38 1.32 -24.63
C ALA A 255 -10.39 1.34 -23.46
N MET A 256 -9.33 0.51 -23.52
CA MET A 256 -8.29 0.49 -22.49
C MET A 256 -7.50 1.81 -22.43
N ILE A 257 -7.23 2.44 -23.58
CA ILE A 257 -6.57 3.76 -23.63
C ILE A 257 -7.42 4.82 -22.92
N GLU A 258 -8.72 4.86 -23.22
CA GLU A 258 -9.66 5.82 -22.61
C GLU A 258 -9.77 5.60 -21.09
N GLU A 259 -9.79 4.34 -20.63
CA GLU A 259 -9.82 4.01 -19.21
C GLU A 259 -8.58 4.54 -18.46
N VAL A 260 -7.39 4.35 -19.03
CA VAL A 260 -6.14 4.87 -18.45
C VAL A 260 -6.08 6.39 -18.48
N GLU A 261 -6.53 7.03 -19.55
CA GLU A 261 -6.59 8.50 -19.66
C GLU A 261 -7.52 9.11 -18.60
N ASN A 262 -8.70 8.53 -18.40
CA ASN A 262 -9.66 8.95 -17.39
C ASN A 262 -9.14 8.77 -15.96
N ALA A 263 -8.28 7.78 -15.72
CA ALA A 263 -7.67 7.58 -14.41
C ALA A 263 -6.61 8.64 -14.06
N LEU A 264 -5.93 9.22 -15.06
CA LEU A 264 -4.77 10.10 -14.87
C LEU A 264 -5.07 11.59 -15.04
N THR A 265 -6.16 11.92 -15.71
CA THR A 265 -6.57 13.31 -16.01
C THR A 265 -7.20 14.10 -14.85
N PRO A 266 -7.79 13.51 -13.78
CA PRO A 266 -8.39 14.27 -12.68
C PRO A 266 -7.41 15.24 -11.98
N LYS A 267 -7.91 16.40 -11.55
CA LYS A 267 -7.09 17.48 -10.96
C LYS A 267 -6.41 17.10 -9.65
N ASP A 268 -6.97 16.14 -8.91
CA ASP A 268 -6.40 15.63 -7.65
C ASP A 268 -5.39 14.50 -7.89
N VAL A 269 -5.21 14.06 -9.15
CA VAL A 269 -4.35 12.94 -9.54
C VAL A 269 -3.05 13.41 -10.20
N ARG A 270 -3.14 14.39 -11.09
CA ARG A 270 -1.97 14.94 -11.81
C ARG A 270 -1.55 16.30 -11.24
N PRO A 271 -0.26 16.67 -11.34
CA PRO A 271 0.19 18.03 -11.10
C PRO A 271 -0.54 19.03 -12.00
N LEU A 272 -0.72 20.25 -11.49
CA LEU A 272 -1.50 21.31 -12.13
C LEU A 272 -1.01 21.66 -13.55
N THR A 273 0.30 21.52 -13.79
CA THR A 273 0.97 21.89 -15.05
C THR A 273 1.01 20.79 -16.09
N ASP A 274 0.65 19.55 -15.72
CA ASP A 274 0.92 18.38 -16.55
C ASP A 274 -0.25 18.09 -17.47
N LYS A 275 -0.03 18.08 -18.79
CA LYS A 275 -0.97 17.58 -19.78
C LYS A 275 -0.62 16.12 -20.08
N VAL A 276 -1.43 15.21 -19.52
CA VAL A 276 -1.26 13.77 -19.72
C VAL A 276 -1.79 13.39 -21.11
N LEU A 277 -0.98 12.68 -21.88
CA LEU A 277 -1.33 12.06 -23.15
C LEU A 277 -1.12 10.55 -23.00
N VAL A 278 -2.14 9.77 -23.32
CA VAL A 278 -2.09 8.31 -23.19
C VAL A 278 -2.35 7.69 -24.56
N GLY A 279 -1.59 6.65 -24.92
CA GLY A 279 -1.88 5.91 -26.15
C GLY A 279 -1.04 4.67 -26.35
N SER A 280 -1.32 3.97 -27.45
CA SER A 280 -0.51 2.84 -27.91
C SER A 280 0.89 3.32 -28.35
N PRO A 281 1.96 2.53 -28.11
CA PRO A 281 3.28 2.77 -28.68
C PRO A 281 3.27 2.71 -30.21
N GLU A 282 4.20 3.41 -30.85
CA GLU A 282 4.36 3.35 -32.31
C GLU A 282 5.02 2.03 -32.72
N THR A 283 4.39 1.29 -33.63
CA THR A 283 4.89 0.00 -34.09
C THR A 283 6.02 0.14 -35.10
N VAL A 284 7.15 -0.50 -34.82
CA VAL A 284 8.28 -0.66 -35.73
C VAL A 284 8.37 -2.12 -36.15
N GLU A 285 8.06 -2.39 -37.41
CA GLU A 285 8.05 -3.74 -37.94
C GLU A 285 9.46 -4.30 -38.17
N TYR A 286 9.63 -5.61 -37.92
CA TYR A 286 10.85 -6.35 -38.21
C TYR A 286 10.56 -7.81 -38.58
N ALA A 287 11.45 -8.41 -39.37
CA ALA A 287 11.43 -9.83 -39.68
C ALA A 287 12.55 -10.56 -38.91
N LEU A 288 12.28 -11.82 -38.56
CA LEU A 288 13.27 -12.78 -38.09
C LEU A 288 13.53 -13.77 -39.23
N ALA A 289 14.72 -13.72 -39.83
CA ALA A 289 15.12 -14.67 -40.87
C ALA A 289 16.59 -15.07 -40.69
N GLY A 290 16.84 -16.38 -40.72
CA GLY A 290 18.20 -16.88 -40.57
C GLY A 290 18.29 -18.40 -40.50
N LYS A 291 19.53 -18.85 -40.31
CA LYS A 291 19.91 -20.25 -40.20
C LYS A 291 20.67 -20.50 -38.91
N TRP A 292 20.52 -21.69 -38.35
CA TRP A 292 21.32 -22.14 -37.22
C TRP A 292 21.90 -23.52 -37.46
N PHE A 293 23.08 -23.77 -36.90
CA PHE A 293 23.88 -24.97 -37.11
C PHE A 293 24.15 -25.65 -35.77
N LEU A 294 24.25 -26.98 -35.79
CA LEU A 294 24.48 -27.82 -34.61
C LEU A 294 25.91 -28.39 -34.63
N SER A 295 26.52 -28.58 -33.45
CA SER A 295 27.79 -29.31 -33.33
C SER A 295 27.62 -30.80 -33.64
N SER A 296 28.58 -31.42 -34.33
CA SER A 296 28.55 -32.85 -34.61
C SER A 296 28.53 -33.73 -33.36
N SER A 297 29.13 -33.24 -32.25
CA SER A 297 29.09 -33.87 -30.92
C SER A 297 27.66 -34.02 -30.37
N ASP A 298 26.75 -33.12 -30.75
CA ASP A 298 25.39 -33.04 -30.21
C ASP A 298 24.34 -33.57 -31.20
N SER A 299 24.77 -34.23 -32.27
CA SER A 299 23.91 -34.76 -33.34
C SER A 299 22.79 -35.69 -32.84
N THR A 300 23.01 -36.42 -31.75
CA THR A 300 22.00 -37.29 -31.11
C THR A 300 20.92 -36.50 -30.35
N LEU A 301 21.18 -35.23 -30.03
CA LEU A 301 20.29 -34.32 -29.31
C LEU A 301 19.54 -33.35 -30.26
N LEU A 302 19.66 -33.54 -31.58
CA LEU A 302 19.10 -32.64 -32.60
C LEU A 302 17.62 -32.30 -32.33
N ALA A 303 16.76 -33.29 -32.10
CA ALA A 303 15.34 -33.04 -31.88
C ALA A 303 15.05 -32.21 -30.63
N SER A 304 15.77 -32.45 -29.53
CA SER A 304 15.63 -31.68 -28.29
C SER A 304 16.18 -30.26 -28.43
N ILE A 305 17.29 -30.09 -29.14
CA ILE A 305 17.93 -28.79 -29.34
C ILE A 305 17.12 -27.95 -30.32
N THR A 306 16.59 -28.51 -31.40
CA THR A 306 15.67 -27.80 -32.30
C THR A 306 14.48 -27.23 -31.52
N LYS A 307 13.85 -28.04 -30.66
CA LYS A 307 12.74 -27.56 -29.81
C LYS A 307 13.18 -26.46 -28.83
N ALA A 308 14.38 -26.55 -28.27
CA ALA A 308 14.93 -25.53 -27.38
C ALA A 308 15.23 -24.23 -28.14
N VAL A 309 15.76 -24.32 -29.36
CA VAL A 309 16.04 -23.18 -30.24
C VAL A 309 14.73 -22.51 -30.68
N ASP A 310 13.71 -23.27 -31.08
CA ASP A 310 12.39 -22.71 -31.41
C ASP A 310 11.77 -21.97 -30.21
N ALA A 311 11.88 -22.57 -29.02
CA ALA A 311 11.44 -21.91 -27.78
C ALA A 311 12.26 -20.64 -27.46
N ALA A 312 13.56 -20.62 -27.78
CA ALA A 312 14.40 -19.44 -27.61
C ALA A 312 14.02 -18.31 -28.59
N VAL A 313 13.64 -18.66 -29.83
CA VAL A 313 13.16 -17.71 -30.84
C VAL A 313 11.81 -17.12 -30.42
N GLU A 314 10.85 -17.94 -30.00
CA GLU A 314 9.57 -17.44 -29.47
C GLU A 314 9.75 -16.63 -28.17
N GLY A 315 10.68 -17.05 -27.31
CA GLY A 315 11.05 -16.31 -26.10
C GLY A 315 11.69 -14.95 -26.41
N TYR A 316 12.50 -14.86 -27.47
CA TYR A 316 13.02 -13.58 -27.98
C TYR A 316 11.88 -12.72 -28.52
N ARG A 317 10.99 -13.27 -29.33
CA ARG A 317 9.83 -12.57 -29.91
C ARG A 317 8.96 -11.93 -28.82
N LEU A 318 8.54 -12.73 -27.84
CA LEU A 318 7.74 -12.25 -26.69
C LEU A 318 8.49 -11.19 -25.90
N TRP A 319 9.76 -11.45 -25.57
CA TRP A 319 10.59 -10.47 -24.86
C TRP A 319 10.71 -9.16 -25.64
N GLN A 320 10.98 -9.20 -26.95
CA GLN A 320 11.16 -8.02 -27.78
C GLN A 320 9.91 -7.13 -27.79
N ARG A 321 8.71 -7.73 -27.86
CA ARG A 321 7.44 -7.00 -27.90
C ARG A 321 6.83 -6.70 -26.52
N SER A 322 7.44 -7.15 -25.42
CA SER A 322 6.88 -6.95 -24.06
C SER A 322 7.24 -5.61 -23.41
N LYS A 323 8.10 -4.77 -24.02
CA LYS A 323 8.48 -3.48 -23.43
C LYS A 323 8.80 -2.44 -24.51
N PRO A 324 8.14 -1.26 -24.50
CA PRO A 324 8.51 -0.14 -25.36
C PRO A 324 9.96 0.31 -25.15
N GLY A 325 10.60 0.87 -26.18
CA GLY A 325 11.98 1.34 -26.14
C GLY A 325 13.05 0.26 -26.13
N ARG A 326 12.69 -1.02 -26.35
CA ARG A 326 13.69 -2.07 -26.58
C ARG A 326 14.21 -1.99 -28.01
N ASP A 327 15.51 -1.74 -28.13
CA ASP A 327 16.22 -1.82 -29.41
C ASP A 327 16.03 -3.21 -30.03
N ILE A 328 15.91 -3.25 -31.36
CA ILE A 328 15.94 -4.52 -32.10
C ILE A 328 17.41 -4.92 -32.17
N ASN A 329 17.80 -5.89 -31.35
CA ASN A 329 19.19 -6.30 -31.23
C ASN A 329 19.41 -7.76 -31.67
N PRO A 330 20.08 -8.02 -32.82
CA PRO A 330 20.36 -9.38 -33.26
C PRO A 330 21.28 -10.15 -32.31
N ASP A 331 22.15 -9.49 -31.56
CA ASP A 331 23.11 -10.15 -30.67
C ASP A 331 22.41 -10.91 -29.54
N GLU A 332 21.29 -10.36 -29.03
CA GLU A 332 20.47 -11.00 -28.00
C GLU A 332 19.78 -12.27 -28.54
N LEU A 333 19.29 -12.23 -29.78
CA LEU A 333 18.71 -13.40 -30.44
C LEU A 333 19.76 -14.49 -30.64
N VAL A 334 20.95 -14.13 -31.14
CA VAL A 334 22.07 -15.07 -31.30
C VAL A 334 22.47 -15.68 -29.96
N ALA A 335 22.58 -14.87 -28.91
CA ALA A 335 22.94 -15.35 -27.57
C ALA A 335 21.92 -16.35 -27.02
N ARG A 336 20.62 -16.07 -27.15
CA ARG A 336 19.56 -16.98 -26.70
C ARG A 336 19.57 -18.30 -27.45
N MET A 337 19.75 -18.26 -28.77
CA MET A 337 19.82 -19.47 -29.59
C MET A 337 21.07 -20.30 -29.27
N ARG A 338 22.22 -19.66 -29.03
CA ARG A 338 23.44 -20.36 -28.62
C ARG A 338 23.29 -21.02 -27.25
N ASN A 339 22.70 -20.32 -26.29
CA ASN A 339 22.41 -20.87 -24.97
C ASN A 339 21.40 -22.04 -25.03
N ALA A 340 20.55 -22.08 -26.04
CA ALA A 340 19.63 -23.19 -26.29
C ALA A 340 20.30 -24.40 -26.99
N GLY A 341 21.58 -24.30 -27.39
CA GLY A 341 22.36 -25.40 -27.96
C GLY A 341 22.78 -25.20 -29.42
N ALA A 342 22.47 -24.07 -30.06
CA ALA A 342 22.99 -23.79 -31.40
C ALA A 342 24.50 -23.50 -31.36
N LYS A 343 25.30 -24.15 -32.20
CA LYS A 343 26.74 -23.87 -32.31
C LYS A 343 26.97 -22.52 -32.99
N ARG A 344 26.31 -22.30 -34.12
CA ARG A 344 26.47 -21.11 -34.96
C ARG A 344 25.11 -20.64 -35.46
N VAL A 345 24.93 -19.33 -35.53
CA VAL A 345 23.70 -18.70 -36.01
C VAL A 345 24.10 -17.68 -37.07
N GLU A 346 23.50 -17.78 -38.24
CA GLU A 346 23.59 -16.82 -39.33
C GLU A 346 22.25 -16.08 -39.43
N LEU A 347 22.23 -14.80 -39.07
CA LEU A 347 21.03 -13.96 -39.20
C LEU A 347 21.10 -13.13 -40.47
N GLU A 348 20.04 -13.17 -41.27
CA GLU A 348 19.81 -12.25 -42.38
C GLU A 348 19.04 -11.01 -41.89
N THR A 349 18.01 -11.24 -41.06
CA THR A 349 17.25 -10.20 -40.36
C THR A 349 16.92 -10.67 -38.93
N PRO A 350 16.87 -9.76 -37.95
CA PRO A 350 16.89 -8.30 -38.06
C PRO A 350 18.30 -7.73 -37.97
N VAL A 351 18.51 -6.54 -38.53
CA VAL A 351 19.72 -5.74 -38.30
C VAL A 351 19.50 -4.86 -37.07
N PHE A 352 20.58 -4.54 -36.33
CA PHE A 352 20.49 -3.65 -35.18
C PHE A 352 19.76 -2.35 -35.54
N LYS A 353 18.68 -2.05 -34.82
CA LYS A 353 17.92 -0.82 -34.96
C LYS A 353 17.56 -0.28 -33.59
N ARG A 354 18.00 0.95 -33.32
CA ARG A 354 17.67 1.67 -32.10
C ARG A 354 16.23 2.15 -32.14
N LEU A 355 15.48 1.93 -31.06
CA LEU A 355 14.10 2.40 -30.90
C LEU A 355 14.03 3.56 -29.91
N THR A 356 13.02 4.41 -30.04
CA THR A 356 12.69 5.41 -29.02
C THR A 356 11.84 4.81 -27.91
N GLU A 357 11.79 5.45 -26.74
CA GLU A 357 11.00 4.99 -25.58
C GLU A 357 9.49 4.88 -25.85
N THR A 358 9.01 5.52 -26.92
CA THR A 358 7.60 5.50 -27.36
C THR A 358 7.33 4.47 -28.47
N GLN A 359 8.36 3.79 -28.98
CA GLN A 359 8.25 2.79 -30.03
C GLN A 359 8.28 1.36 -29.49
N ILE A 360 7.63 0.45 -30.21
CA ILE A 360 7.63 -0.99 -29.92
C ILE A 360 7.93 -1.79 -31.18
N ALA A 361 8.79 -2.80 -31.05
CA ALA A 361 9.10 -3.70 -32.15
C ALA A 361 8.00 -4.75 -32.33
N ARG A 362 7.54 -4.95 -33.57
CA ARG A 362 6.59 -6.02 -33.93
C ARG A 362 7.10 -6.88 -35.07
N GLU A 363 7.06 -8.18 -34.84
CA GLU A 363 7.44 -9.18 -35.82
C GLU A 363 6.40 -9.29 -36.95
N THR A 364 6.87 -9.29 -38.19
CA THR A 364 6.03 -9.54 -39.38
C THR A 364 6.10 -10.99 -39.83
N SER A 365 7.26 -11.63 -39.66
CA SER A 365 7.50 -13.02 -40.04
C SER A 365 8.62 -13.64 -39.20
N VAL A 366 8.49 -14.93 -38.89
CA VAL A 366 9.52 -15.72 -38.20
C VAL A 366 9.91 -16.91 -39.06
N ALA A 367 11.15 -16.91 -39.55
CA ALA A 367 11.70 -17.92 -40.46
C ALA A 367 13.13 -18.29 -40.04
N MET A 368 13.24 -19.06 -38.95
CA MET A 368 14.51 -19.64 -38.51
C MET A 368 14.59 -21.09 -38.96
N THR A 369 15.62 -21.44 -39.74
CA THR A 369 15.76 -22.77 -40.34
C THR A 369 17.02 -23.48 -39.88
N PHE A 370 16.97 -24.81 -39.80
CA PHE A 370 18.14 -25.62 -39.50
C PHE A 370 19.06 -25.70 -40.74
N GLY A 371 20.30 -25.23 -40.58
CA GLY A 371 21.30 -25.13 -41.64
C GLY A 371 22.19 -26.37 -41.81
N GLY A 372 22.20 -27.27 -40.82
CA GLY A 372 23.00 -28.51 -40.84
C GLY A 372 23.87 -28.71 -39.60
N VAL A 373 24.70 -29.75 -39.65
CA VAL A 373 25.63 -30.14 -38.60
C VAL A 373 27.06 -29.75 -39.03
N GLU A 374 27.84 -29.18 -38.11
CA GLU A 374 29.21 -28.72 -38.33
C GLU A 374 30.17 -29.37 -37.33
N ASP A 375 31.36 -29.78 -37.81
CA ASP A 375 32.48 -30.23 -36.96
C ASP A 375 33.19 -29.05 -36.29
N GLU A 376 33.99 -29.32 -35.25
CA GLU A 376 34.62 -28.33 -34.36
C GLU A 376 35.31 -27.17 -35.07
#